data_AF-A0A9P1FI85-F1
#
_entry.id   AF-A0A9P1FI85-F1
#
_cell.length_a   1.000
_cell.length_b   1.000
_cell.length_c   1.000
_cell.angle_alpha   90.00
_cell.angle_beta   90.00
_cell.angle_gamma   90.00
#
_symmetry.space_group_name_H-M   'P 1'
#
loop_
_entity.id
_entity.type
_entity.pdbx_description
1 polymer ?
#
loop_
_entity_poly.entity_id
_entity_poly.type
_entity_poly.pdbx_seq_one_letter_code
_entity_poly.pdbx_strand_id
1 'polypeptide(L)'
;MEIRAGRKSSHWIWYVWPSLVGVRKTSRPQYSLRDLKDVESFLRDRTLRQRLMEISEVAHGHLSNGVKAEALFGARVDVEKFRECCTCFALVALSTGDRPLAELMMQCLASLGGALDSTTVEHLSKELKDFAEVKSVDDLHPLAALASEAPEVAVPPETGQTDRGADDSMA
;
A
#
# COMPACT_ATOMS: atom_id res chain seq x y z
N MET A 1 13.81 1.73 -12.92
CA MET A 1 13.23 2.83 -12.15
C MET A 1 14.25 3.30 -11.12
N GLU A 2 14.36 4.61 -10.88
CA GLU A 2 15.46 5.23 -10.10
C GLU A 2 15.64 4.68 -8.69
N ILE A 3 14.57 4.29 -8.01
CA ILE A 3 14.68 3.62 -6.70
C ILE A 3 15.35 2.24 -6.81
N ARG A 4 15.25 1.52 -7.94
CA ARG A 4 16.08 0.31 -8.19
C ARG A 4 17.57 0.62 -8.33
N ALA A 5 17.90 1.87 -8.65
CA ALA A 5 19.29 2.35 -8.68
C ALA A 5 19.73 2.94 -7.32
N GLY A 6 18.91 2.79 -6.26
CA GLY A 6 19.24 3.22 -4.91
C GLY A 6 19.10 4.71 -4.64
N ARG A 7 18.59 5.51 -5.59
CA ARG A 7 18.39 6.95 -5.40
C ARG A 7 17.31 7.51 -6.32
N LYS A 8 16.29 8.16 -5.74
CA LYS A 8 15.35 8.98 -6.50
C LYS A 8 16.04 10.29 -6.95
N SER A 9 15.97 10.59 -8.24
CA SER A 9 16.52 11.81 -8.87
C SER A 9 15.49 12.66 -9.61
N SER A 10 14.28 12.15 -9.88
CA SER A 10 13.25 12.89 -10.64
C SER A 10 11.87 12.93 -9.96
N HIS A 11 10.96 13.71 -10.55
CA HIS A 11 9.69 14.10 -9.93
C HIS A 11 8.55 13.08 -10.20
N TRP A 12 8.61 11.90 -9.59
CA TRP A 12 7.59 10.84 -9.78
C TRP A 12 6.88 10.32 -8.53
N ILE A 13 7.32 10.71 -7.34
CA ILE A 13 6.84 10.10 -6.09
C ILE A 13 5.32 10.24 -5.87
N TRP A 14 4.68 11.24 -6.47
CA TRP A 14 3.24 11.52 -6.35
C TRP A 14 2.33 10.46 -6.97
N TYR A 15 2.73 9.86 -8.08
CA TYR A 15 1.91 8.83 -8.74
C TYR A 15 2.28 7.41 -8.29
N VAL A 16 3.32 7.26 -7.46
CA VAL A 16 3.83 5.97 -7.00
C VAL A 16 3.50 5.72 -5.52
N TRP A 17 3.65 6.75 -4.67
CA TRP A 17 3.17 6.74 -3.29
C TRP A 17 2.14 7.86 -3.13
N PRO A 18 0.84 7.58 -3.36
CA PRO A 18 -0.21 8.59 -3.20
C PRO A 18 -0.36 9.01 -1.73
N SER A 19 -0.88 10.21 -1.51
CA SER A 19 -1.16 10.75 -0.17
C SER A 19 -2.64 11.14 -0.05
N LEU A 20 -3.18 11.04 1.15
CA LEU A 20 -4.54 11.50 1.44
C LEU A 20 -4.60 13.03 1.42
N VAL A 21 -5.67 13.58 0.83
CA VAL A 21 -5.91 15.04 0.76
C VAL A 21 -5.94 15.67 2.15
N GLY A 22 -6.49 14.97 3.14
CA GLY A 22 -6.56 15.43 4.53
C GLY A 22 -5.26 15.28 5.34
N VAL A 23 -4.23 14.66 4.77
CA VAL A 23 -2.93 14.44 5.44
C VAL A 23 -1.87 15.38 4.89
N ARG A 24 -1.72 15.47 3.56
CA ARG A 24 -0.66 16.25 2.93
C ARG A 24 -1.18 17.11 1.79
N LYS A 25 -0.96 18.42 1.91
CA LYS A 25 -1.09 19.34 0.77
C LYS A 25 0.05 19.09 -0.21
N THR A 26 -0.30 18.91 -1.48
CA THR A 26 0.66 18.59 -2.53
C THR A 26 0.47 19.49 -3.74
N SER A 27 1.56 19.75 -4.47
CA SER A 27 1.53 20.52 -5.73
C SER A 27 0.85 19.77 -6.88
N ARG A 28 0.50 18.48 -6.68
CA ARG A 28 -0.19 17.63 -7.66
C ARG A 28 -1.43 16.96 -7.05
N PRO A 29 -2.48 17.73 -6.72
CA PRO A 29 -3.67 17.21 -6.03
C PRO A 29 -4.43 16.15 -6.83
N GLN A 30 -4.25 16.08 -8.15
CA GLN A 30 -4.88 15.08 -9.02
C GLN A 30 -4.44 13.63 -8.75
N TYR A 31 -3.35 13.43 -7.98
CA TYR A 31 -2.87 12.11 -7.57
C TYR A 31 -3.13 11.82 -6.08
N SER A 32 -3.86 12.69 -5.39
CA SER A 32 -4.21 12.50 -3.99
C SER A 32 -5.47 11.65 -3.85
N LEU A 33 -5.47 10.78 -2.85
CA LEU A 33 -6.64 9.97 -2.47
C LEU A 33 -7.53 10.83 -1.56
N ARG A 34 -8.84 10.84 -1.81
CA ARG A 34 -9.74 11.75 -1.10
C ARG A 34 -10.14 11.23 0.27
N ASP A 35 -10.38 9.92 0.37
CA ASP A 35 -10.97 9.25 1.51
C ASP A 35 -10.59 7.76 1.53
N LEU A 36 -11.09 7.03 2.53
CA LEU A 36 -10.89 5.58 2.65
C LEU A 36 -11.36 4.82 1.40
N LYS A 37 -12.50 5.21 0.81
CA LYS A 37 -13.08 4.54 -0.36
C LYS A 37 -12.18 4.66 -1.60
N ASP A 38 -11.51 5.79 -1.78
CA ASP A 38 -10.50 5.97 -2.82
C ASP A 38 -9.30 5.05 -2.59
N VAL A 39 -8.83 4.89 -1.35
CA VAL A 39 -7.74 3.96 -1.01
C VAL A 39 -8.14 2.52 -1.31
N GLU A 40 -9.33 2.09 -0.89
CA GLU A 40 -9.85 0.75 -1.21
C GLU A 40 -9.98 0.55 -2.72
N SER A 41 -10.44 1.56 -3.45
CA SER A 41 -10.59 1.48 -4.92
C SER A 41 -9.22 1.39 -5.60
N PHE A 42 -8.21 2.10 -5.09
CA PHE A 42 -6.82 1.95 -5.52
C PHE A 42 -6.32 0.51 -5.31
N LEU A 43 -6.66 -0.12 -4.19
CA LEU A 43 -6.27 -1.51 -3.90
C LEU A 43 -7.00 -2.55 -4.74
N ARG A 44 -8.26 -2.30 -5.11
CA ARG A 44 -9.01 -3.17 -6.03
C ARG A 44 -8.46 -3.12 -7.46
N ASP A 45 -7.79 -2.04 -7.86
CA ASP A 45 -7.11 -1.98 -9.14
C ASP A 45 -5.81 -2.79 -9.11
N ARG A 46 -5.81 -3.91 -9.82
CA ARG A 46 -4.67 -4.84 -9.92
C ARG A 46 -3.38 -4.15 -10.35
N THR A 47 -3.43 -3.21 -11.30
CA THR A 47 -2.25 -2.55 -11.84
C THR A 47 -1.67 -1.56 -10.84
N LEU A 48 -2.52 -0.76 -10.19
CA LEU A 48 -2.09 0.22 -9.19
C LEU A 48 -1.53 -0.47 -7.95
N ARG A 49 -2.24 -1.48 -7.44
CA ARG A 49 -1.77 -2.30 -6.32
C ARG A 49 -0.43 -2.95 -6.61
N GLN A 50 -0.28 -3.61 -7.76
CA GLN A 50 0.97 -4.27 -8.13
C GLN A 50 2.14 -3.29 -8.20
N ARG A 51 1.94 -2.11 -8.79
CA ARG A 51 2.97 -1.06 -8.86
C ARG A 51 3.38 -0.55 -7.48
N LEU A 52 2.41 -0.37 -6.57
CA LEU A 52 2.66 0.04 -5.20
C LEU A 52 3.48 -1.02 -4.45
N MET A 53 3.19 -2.30 -4.64
CA MET A 53 3.97 -3.38 -4.02
C MET A 53 5.40 -3.41 -4.57
N GLU A 54 5.56 -3.49 -5.89
CA GLU A 54 6.88 -3.61 -6.53
C GLU A 54 7.85 -2.49 -6.14
N ILE A 55 7.37 -1.25 -6.10
CA ILE A 55 8.23 -0.13 -5.73
C ILE A 55 8.56 -0.13 -4.24
N SER A 56 7.61 -0.54 -3.39
CA SER A 56 7.79 -0.56 -1.93
C SER A 56 8.70 -1.70 -1.51
N GLU A 57 8.67 -2.84 -2.20
CA GLU A 57 9.64 -3.94 -2.06
C GLU A 57 11.07 -3.45 -2.35
N VAL A 58 11.27 -2.71 -3.44
CA VAL A 58 12.59 -2.16 -3.78
C VAL A 58 13.05 -1.16 -2.72
N ALA A 59 12.15 -0.27 -2.27
CA ALA A 59 12.48 0.69 -1.22
C ALA A 59 12.85 -0.02 0.09
N HIS A 60 12.05 -1.00 0.52
CA HIS A 60 12.34 -1.85 1.67
C HIS A 60 13.70 -2.54 1.52
N GLY A 61 13.99 -3.15 0.38
CA GLY A 61 15.25 -3.83 0.11
C GLY A 61 16.47 -2.91 0.27
N HIS A 62 16.39 -1.64 -0.10
CA HIS A 62 17.48 -0.69 0.15
C HIS A 62 17.59 -0.33 1.63
N LEU A 63 16.47 -0.03 2.29
CA LEU A 63 16.46 0.38 3.70
C LEU A 63 16.93 -0.75 4.63
N SER A 64 16.49 -1.99 4.39
CA SER A 64 16.89 -3.16 5.16
C SER A 64 18.37 -3.53 4.98
N ASN A 65 18.96 -3.16 3.84
CA ASN A 65 20.40 -3.25 3.59
C ASN A 65 21.19 -2.05 4.18
N GLY A 66 20.57 -1.20 4.99
CA GLY A 66 21.23 -0.12 5.72
C GLY A 66 21.39 1.19 4.95
N VAL A 67 20.77 1.33 3.76
CA VAL A 67 20.74 2.62 3.06
C VAL A 67 19.92 3.61 3.88
N LYS A 68 20.50 4.78 4.19
CA LYS A 68 19.78 5.84 4.91
C LYS A 68 18.59 6.32 4.09
N ALA A 69 17.42 6.45 4.72
CA ALA A 69 16.19 6.88 4.05
C ALA A 69 16.35 8.20 3.29
N GLU A 70 17.00 9.19 3.88
CA GLU A 70 17.25 10.49 3.22
C GLU A 70 18.15 10.37 1.99
N ALA A 71 19.08 9.39 1.98
CA ALA A 71 19.92 9.12 0.83
C ALA A 71 19.11 8.45 -0.30
N LEU A 72 18.20 7.54 0.06
CA LEU A 72 17.34 6.82 -0.89
C LEU A 72 16.28 7.73 -1.52
N PHE A 73 15.56 8.48 -0.69
CA PHE A 73 14.44 9.33 -1.11
C PHE A 73 14.87 10.75 -1.52
N GLY A 74 16.09 11.15 -1.16
CA GLY A 74 16.71 12.42 -1.57
C GLY A 74 16.39 13.62 -0.67
N ALA A 75 15.27 13.59 0.06
CA ALA A 75 14.89 14.64 1.00
C ALA A 75 14.01 14.09 2.13
N ARG A 76 14.09 14.70 3.32
CA ARG A 76 13.27 14.34 4.48
C ARG A 76 11.76 14.39 4.18
N VAL A 77 11.32 15.36 3.39
CA VAL A 77 9.91 15.49 2.98
C VAL A 77 9.41 14.27 2.19
N ASP A 78 10.28 13.62 1.42
CA ASP A 78 9.94 12.42 0.66
C ASP A 78 9.95 11.17 1.55
N VAL A 79 10.78 11.14 2.60
CA VAL A 79 10.73 10.10 3.65
C VAL A 79 9.39 10.15 4.39
N GLU A 80 8.95 11.34 4.78
CA GLU A 80 7.65 11.55 5.44
C GLU A 80 6.49 11.13 4.53
N LYS A 81 6.53 11.50 3.24
CA LYS A 81 5.54 11.06 2.25
C LYS A 81 5.48 9.54 2.11
N PHE A 82 6.62 8.86 2.13
CA PHE A 82 6.67 7.41 2.10
C PHE A 82 6.09 6.80 3.38
N ARG A 83 6.38 7.36 4.56
CA ARG A 83 5.78 6.93 5.84
C ARG A 83 4.27 7.10 5.87
N GLU A 84 3.75 8.24 5.43
CA GLU A 84 2.30 8.49 5.30
C GLU A 84 1.64 7.45 4.40
N CYS A 85 2.25 7.17 3.24
CA CYS A 85 1.76 6.19 2.29
C CYS A 85 1.73 4.78 2.90
N CYS A 86 2.84 4.34 3.52
CA CYS A 86 2.91 3.02 4.15
C CYS A 86 1.92 2.91 5.33
N THR A 87 1.76 3.97 6.13
CA THR A 87 0.77 4.02 7.20
C THR A 87 -0.64 3.84 6.63
N CYS A 88 -1.00 4.61 5.61
CA CYS A 88 -2.31 4.56 4.98
C CYS A 88 -2.62 3.16 4.45
N PHE A 89 -1.71 2.58 3.66
CA PHE A 89 -1.94 1.27 3.05
C PHE A 89 -1.83 0.12 4.04
N ALA A 90 -1.02 0.21 5.10
CA ALA A 90 -1.01 -0.81 6.15
C ALA A 90 -2.39 -0.91 6.84
N LEU A 91 -2.98 0.22 7.25
CA LEU A 91 -4.27 0.21 7.95
C LEU A 91 -5.40 -0.30 7.06
N VAL A 92 -5.47 0.15 5.81
CA VAL A 92 -6.53 -0.26 4.87
C VAL A 92 -6.34 -1.71 4.42
N ALA A 93 -5.10 -2.17 4.21
CA ALA A 93 -4.84 -3.56 3.89
C ALA A 93 -5.24 -4.49 5.05
N LEU A 94 -4.96 -4.12 6.30
CA LEU A 94 -5.41 -4.87 7.47
C LEU A 94 -6.94 -4.89 7.59
N SER A 95 -7.63 -3.77 7.37
CA SER A 95 -9.09 -3.71 7.45
C SER A 95 -9.80 -4.49 6.34
N THR A 96 -9.13 -4.71 5.20
CA THR A 96 -9.67 -5.43 4.04
C THR A 96 -9.17 -6.88 3.94
N GLY A 97 -8.26 -7.31 4.81
CA GLY A 97 -7.67 -8.65 4.80
C GLY A 97 -6.56 -8.87 3.75
N ASP A 98 -6.05 -7.82 3.12
CA ASP A 98 -4.93 -7.91 2.17
C ASP A 98 -3.58 -8.09 2.89
N ARG A 99 -3.34 -9.29 3.41
CA ARG A 99 -2.16 -9.62 4.21
C ARG A 99 -0.82 -9.34 3.51
N PRO A 100 -0.59 -9.75 2.25
CA PRO A 100 0.69 -9.51 1.59
C PRO A 100 1.04 -8.02 1.51
N LEU A 101 0.04 -7.17 1.26
CA LEU A 101 0.26 -5.73 1.23
C LEU A 101 0.50 -5.17 2.64
N ALA A 102 -0.31 -5.59 3.63
CA ALA A 102 -0.16 -5.14 5.01
C ALA A 102 1.25 -5.44 5.55
N GLU A 103 1.74 -6.66 5.36
CA GLU A 103 3.06 -7.11 5.78
C GLU A 103 4.17 -6.27 5.14
N LEU A 104 4.10 -6.05 3.82
CA LEU A 104 5.08 -5.24 3.11
C LEU A 104 5.10 -3.79 3.64
N MET A 105 3.94 -3.18 3.86
CA MET A 105 3.86 -1.81 4.38
C MET A 105 4.40 -1.72 5.81
N MET A 106 4.11 -2.72 6.65
CA MET A 106 4.69 -2.84 8.00
C MET A 106 6.21 -3.00 7.97
N GLN A 107 6.76 -3.79 7.04
CA GLN A 107 8.21 -3.92 6.85
C GLN A 107 8.86 -2.61 6.41
N CYS A 108 8.22 -1.87 5.50
CA CYS A 108 8.66 -0.53 5.10
C CYS A 108 8.69 0.42 6.31
N LEU A 109 7.63 0.44 7.13
CA LEU A 109 7.56 1.27 8.34
C LEU A 109 8.62 0.87 9.36
N ALA A 110 8.82 -0.42 9.61
CA ALA A 110 9.86 -0.93 10.50
C ALA A 110 11.26 -0.48 10.05
N SER A 111 11.50 -0.46 8.73
CA SER A 111 12.75 0.04 8.14
C SER A 111 12.96 1.55 8.33
N LEU A 112 11.92 2.30 8.72
CA LEU A 112 11.96 3.72 9.09
C LEU A 112 11.86 3.96 10.60
N GLY A 113 12.08 2.93 11.43
CA GLY A 113 11.99 2.99 12.88
C GLY A 113 10.61 2.68 13.47
N GLY A 114 9.69 2.11 12.68
CA GLY A 114 8.45 1.49 13.15
C GLY A 114 7.31 2.45 13.51
N ALA A 115 7.55 3.75 13.61
CA ALA A 115 6.50 4.73 13.90
C ALA A 115 5.57 4.94 12.70
N LEU A 116 4.26 4.96 12.95
CA LEU A 116 3.24 5.36 11.99
C LEU A 116 3.15 6.90 11.91
N ASP A 117 2.60 7.39 10.81
CA ASP A 117 2.24 8.80 10.68
C ASP A 117 0.93 9.10 11.44
N SER A 118 1.01 9.92 12.50
CA SER A 118 -0.13 10.20 13.38
C SER A 118 -1.28 10.92 12.68
N THR A 119 -0.99 11.81 11.72
CA THR A 119 -2.02 12.51 10.97
C THR A 119 -2.78 11.57 10.05
N THR A 120 -2.09 10.60 9.45
CA THR A 120 -2.71 9.53 8.65
C THR A 120 -3.57 8.62 9.52
N VAL A 121 -3.09 8.22 10.70
CA VAL A 121 -3.87 7.43 11.67
C VAL A 121 -5.13 8.19 12.09
N GLU A 122 -5.00 9.45 12.52
CA GLU A 122 -6.13 10.29 12.93
C GLU A 122 -7.15 10.48 11.80
N HIS A 123 -6.68 10.62 10.56
CA HIS A 123 -7.55 10.78 9.41
C HIS A 123 -8.38 9.51 9.15
N LEU A 124 -7.73 8.35 9.14
CA LEU A 124 -8.37 7.07 8.80
C LEU A 124 -9.18 6.48 9.96
N SER A 125 -8.82 6.74 11.22
CA SER A 125 -9.51 6.20 12.39
C SER A 125 -10.94 6.72 12.57
N LYS A 126 -11.30 7.80 11.86
CA LYS A 126 -12.69 8.29 11.74
C LYS A 126 -13.62 7.23 11.17
N GLU A 127 -13.10 6.41 10.25
CA GLU A 127 -13.83 5.31 9.61
C GLU A 127 -13.35 3.94 10.13
N LEU A 128 -12.05 3.76 10.33
CA LEU A 128 -11.42 2.53 10.81
C LEU A 128 -11.11 2.61 12.32
N LYS A 129 -12.16 2.57 13.14
CA LYS A 129 -12.08 2.85 14.60
C LYS A 129 -11.11 1.96 15.37
N ASP A 130 -10.92 0.72 14.93
CA ASP A 130 -10.02 -0.24 15.59
C ASP A 130 -8.55 0.22 15.58
N PHE A 131 -8.20 1.16 14.70
CA PHE A 131 -6.85 1.72 14.60
C PHE A 131 -6.71 3.10 15.28
N ALA A 132 -7.67 3.56 16.08
CA ALA A 132 -7.60 4.91 16.66
C ALA A 132 -6.38 5.16 17.56
N GLU A 133 -5.88 4.12 18.23
CA GLU A 133 -4.79 4.22 19.22
C GLU A 133 -3.44 3.69 18.71
N VAL A 134 -3.36 3.23 17.45
CA VAL A 134 -2.13 2.64 16.91
C VAL A 134 -1.08 3.72 16.63
N LYS A 135 0.16 3.47 17.06
CA LYS A 135 1.27 4.43 16.95
C LYS A 135 2.48 3.84 16.24
N SER A 136 2.58 2.51 16.23
CA SER A 136 3.73 1.78 15.73
C SER A 136 3.33 0.48 15.07
N VAL A 137 4.27 -0.11 14.32
CA VAL A 137 4.13 -1.45 13.74
C VAL A 137 3.87 -2.51 14.83
N ASP A 138 4.40 -2.32 16.03
CA ASP A 138 4.18 -3.23 17.16
C ASP A 138 2.70 -3.28 17.58
N ASP A 139 1.98 -2.16 17.47
CA ASP A 139 0.54 -2.10 17.73
C ASP A 139 -0.28 -2.81 16.63
N LEU A 140 0.29 -2.96 15.43
CA LEU A 140 -0.38 -3.61 14.29
C LEU A 140 -0.22 -5.13 14.28
N HIS A 141 0.86 -5.68 14.84
CA HIS A 141 1.12 -7.12 14.83
C HIS A 141 -0.03 -7.97 15.42
N PRO A 142 -0.64 -7.61 16.56
CA PRO A 142 -1.77 -8.36 17.10
C PRO A 142 -3.00 -8.31 16.18
N LEU A 143 -3.25 -7.17 15.52
CA LEU A 143 -4.37 -6.99 14.60
C LEU A 143 -4.19 -7.82 13.33
N ALA A 144 -2.96 -7.89 12.81
CA ALA A 144 -2.61 -8.74 11.68
C ALA A 144 -2.80 -10.24 11.99
N ALA A 145 -2.47 -10.66 13.21
CA ALA A 145 -2.66 -12.03 13.67
C ALA A 145 -4.15 -12.41 13.79
N LEU A 146 -4.98 -11.52 14.35
CA LEU A 146 -6.43 -11.75 14.47
C LEU A 146 -7.12 -11.83 13.11
N ALA A 147 -6.71 -11.00 12.14
CA ALA A 147 -7.21 -11.08 10.77
C ALA A 147 -6.84 -12.41 10.07
N SER A 148 -5.83 -13.13 10.56
CA SER A 148 -5.41 -14.41 9.99
C SER A 148 -6.33 -15.59 10.31
N GLU A 149 -7.17 -15.46 11.34
CA GLU A 149 -8.12 -16.48 11.78
C GLU A 149 -9.50 -16.35 11.10
N ALA A 150 -9.74 -15.27 10.34
CA ALA A 150 -10.96 -15.10 9.56
C ALA A 150 -10.92 -15.99 8.29
N PRO A 151 -11.99 -16.73 7.97
CA PRO A 151 -12.00 -17.64 6.83
C PRO A 151 -11.80 -16.87 5.52
N GLU A 152 -10.89 -17.37 4.69
CA GLU A 152 -10.56 -16.86 3.37
C GLU A 152 -11.84 -16.66 2.55
N VAL A 153 -12.11 -15.43 2.11
CA VAL A 153 -13.24 -15.14 1.23
C VAL A 153 -13.02 -15.92 -0.06
N ALA A 154 -13.81 -16.98 -0.24
CA ALA A 154 -13.76 -17.84 -1.40
C ALA A 154 -13.91 -17.00 -2.67
N VAL A 155 -12.83 -16.95 -3.46
CA VAL A 155 -12.87 -16.46 -4.83
C VAL A 155 -13.73 -17.45 -5.62
N PRO A 156 -14.89 -17.06 -6.19
CA PRO A 156 -15.69 -17.98 -6.97
C PRO A 156 -14.90 -18.42 -8.21
N PRO A 157 -14.97 -19.71 -8.59
CA PRO A 157 -14.21 -20.21 -9.73
C PRO A 157 -14.68 -19.50 -11.00
N GLU A 158 -13.71 -19.02 -11.79
CA GLU A 158 -13.96 -18.52 -13.14
C GLU A 158 -14.67 -19.62 -13.93
N THR A 159 -15.92 -19.38 -14.32
CA THR A 159 -16.67 -20.26 -15.20
C THR A 159 -16.00 -20.26 -16.56
N GLY A 160 -15.18 -21.28 -16.81
CA GLY A 160 -14.57 -21.56 -18.10
C GLY A 160 -15.64 -21.71 -19.18
N GLN A 161 -15.58 -20.83 -20.18
CA GLN A 161 -16.41 -20.87 -21.36
C GLN A 161 -15.93 -22.05 -22.23
N THR A 162 -16.75 -23.09 -22.33
CA THR A 162 -16.54 -24.20 -23.24
C THR A 162 -16.99 -23.77 -24.63
N ASP A 163 -16.02 -23.51 -25.51
CA ASP A 163 -16.29 -23.33 -26.93
C ASP A 163 -16.51 -24.71 -27.57
N ARG A 164 -17.78 -25.04 -27.83
CA ARG A 164 -18.19 -26.14 -28.71
C ARG A 164 -18.43 -25.57 -30.10
N GLY A 165 -17.38 -25.53 -30.91
CA GLY A 165 -17.51 -25.42 -32.36
C GLY A 165 -17.89 -26.78 -32.95
N ALA A 166 -19.17 -26.96 -33.25
CA ALA A 166 -19.67 -28.00 -34.14
C ALA A 166 -20.05 -27.32 -35.45
N ASP A 167 -19.35 -27.62 -36.54
CA ASP A 167 -19.96 -27.96 -37.83
C ASP A 167 -18.84 -28.27 -38.85
N ASP A 168 -18.76 -29.51 -39.31
CA ASP A 168 -18.54 -29.77 -40.74
C ASP A 168 -18.90 -31.22 -41.08
N SER A 169 -20.15 -31.40 -41.52
CA SER A 169 -20.53 -32.48 -42.42
C SER A 169 -21.79 -32.06 -43.16
N MET A 170 -21.68 -31.94 -44.48
CA MET A 170 -22.49 -32.68 -45.48
C MET A 170 -22.85 -31.80 -46.68
N ALA A 171 -22.11 -31.95 -47.79
CA ALA A 171 -22.60 -32.14 -49.17
C ALA A 171 -21.44 -32.04 -50.18
#